data_AF-A0A179SD38-F1
#
_entry.id   AF-A0A179SD38-F1
#
_cell.length_a   1.000
_cell.length_b   1.000
_cell.length_c   1.000
_cell.angle_alpha   90.00
_cell.angle_beta   90.00
_cell.angle_gamma   90.00
#
_symmetry.space_group_name_H-M   'P 1'
#
loop_
_entity.id
_entity.type
_entity.pdbx_description
1 polymer ?
#
loop_
_entity_poly.entity_id
_entity_poly.type
_entity_poly.pdbx_seq_one_letter_code
_entity_poly.pdbx_strand_id
1 'polypeptide(L)' 'MRKPKLNPVANAKAVARHSWSFQLNAVAAVASAVGIGMSVLAGAPPVNPVWFAVAYGAVNLISAGARLIAQPEVSGEAA' A
#
# COMPACT_ATOMS: atom_id res chain seq x y z
N MET A 1 5.67 -25.27 29.88
CA MET A 1 5.26 -24.15 29.02
C MET A 1 5.59 -24.51 27.57
N ARG A 2 4.59 -24.74 26.71
CA ARG A 2 4.81 -25.04 25.29
C ARG A 2 5.19 -23.73 24.59
N LYS A 3 6.37 -23.65 23.98
CA LYS A 3 6.76 -22.52 23.14
C LYS A 3 5.74 -22.41 21.99
N PRO A 4 5.14 -21.24 21.73
CA PRO A 4 4.29 -21.07 20.56
C PRO A 4 5.16 -21.34 19.34
N LYS A 5 4.84 -22.40 18.58
CA LYS A 5 5.44 -22.60 17.27
C LYS A 5 4.92 -21.44 16.42
N LEU A 6 5.77 -20.46 16.15
CA LEU A 6 5.57 -19.49 15.08
C LEU A 6 5.52 -20.30 13.79
N ASN A 7 4.34 -20.81 13.44
CA ASN A 7 4.11 -21.34 12.10
C ASN A 7 4.23 -20.11 11.19
N PRO A 8 5.28 -20.00 10.36
CA PRO A 8 5.35 -18.91 9.41
C PRO A 8 4.15 -19.10 8.50
N VAL A 9 3.17 -18.20 8.64
CA VAL A 9 1.91 -18.10 7.90
C VAL A 9 1.78 -19.19 6.85
N ALA A 10 1.21 -20.34 7.23
CA ALA A 10 1.17 -21.55 6.40
C ALA A 10 0.49 -21.33 5.04
N ASN A 11 -0.09 -20.16 4.82
CA ASN A 11 -0.72 -19.76 3.58
C ASN A 11 -0.53 -18.26 3.29
N ALA A 12 0.73 -17.80 3.17
CA ALA A 12 1.04 -16.40 2.83
C ALA A 12 0.32 -15.90 1.56
N LYS A 13 0.11 -16.79 0.58
CA LYS A 13 -0.67 -16.51 -0.64
C LYS A 13 -2.15 -16.23 -0.35
N ALA A 14 -2.74 -16.93 0.62
CA ALA A 14 -4.12 -16.68 1.04
C ALA A 14 -4.24 -15.35 1.79
N VAL A 15 -3.28 -15.05 2.68
CA VAL A 15 -3.22 -13.75 3.38
C VAL A 15 -3.09 -12.60 2.39
N ALA A 16 -2.21 -12.70 1.39
CA ALA A 16 -2.07 -11.66 0.38
C ALA A 16 -3.35 -11.42 -0.45
N ARG A 17 -4.15 -12.47 -0.68
CA ARG A 17 -5.40 -12.40 -1.46
C ARG A 17 -6.63 -12.00 -0.65
N HIS A 18 -6.64 -12.21 0.66
CA HIS A 18 -7.84 -11.99 1.49
C HIS A 18 -7.65 -10.94 2.59
N SER A 19 -6.42 -10.55 2.91
CA SER A 19 -6.17 -9.45 3.84
C SER A 19 -6.31 -8.12 3.13
N TRP A 20 -7.39 -7.41 3.44
CA TRP A 20 -7.63 -6.04 2.99
C TRP A 20 -6.46 -5.11 3.37
N SER A 21 -5.95 -5.23 4.60
CA SER A 21 -4.80 -4.44 5.08
C SER A 21 -3.53 -4.70 4.26
N PHE A 22 -3.27 -5.95 3.84
CA PHE A 22 -2.12 -6.25 2.98
C PHE A 22 -2.27 -5.62 1.59
N GLN A 23 -3.46 -5.71 1.00
CA GLN A 23 -3.75 -5.12 -0.32
C GLN A 23 -3.60 -3.59 -0.29
N LEU A 24 -4.16 -2.93 0.72
CA LEU A 24 -4.02 -1.47 0.87
C LEU A 24 -2.58 -1.03 1.06
N ASN A 25 -1.79 -1.77 1.86
CA ASN A 25 -0.36 -1.50 2.00
C ASN A 25 0.38 -1.71 0.69
N ALA A 26 0.04 -2.74 -0.10
CA ALA A 26 0.64 -2.95 -1.41
C ALA A 26 0.31 -1.79 -2.36
N VAL A 27 -0.94 -1.32 -2.39
CA VAL A 27 -1.35 -0.14 -3.18
C VAL A 27 -0.57 1.11 -2.73
N ALA A 28 -0.49 1.36 -1.42
CA ALA A 28 0.26 2.49 -0.88
C ALA A 28 1.75 2.44 -1.24
N ALA A 29 2.35 1.24 -1.20
CA ALA A 29 3.75 1.03 -1.56
C ALA A 29 4.00 1.32 -3.06
N VAL A 30 3.14 0.79 -3.94
CA VAL A 30 3.24 1.04 -5.39
C VAL A 30 3.05 2.52 -5.70
N ALA A 31 2.02 3.16 -5.14
CA ALA A 31 1.77 4.59 -5.33
C ALA A 31 2.96 5.43 -4.84
N SER A 32 3.57 5.07 -3.70
CA SER A 32 4.76 5.75 -3.19
C SER A 32 5.96 5.61 -4.13
N ALA A 33 6.21 4.41 -4.65
CA ALA A 33 7.30 4.17 -5.60
C ALA A 33 7.12 4.97 -6.90
N VAL A 34 5.89 5.01 -7.43
CA VAL A 34 5.55 5.86 -8.58
C VAL A 34 5.80 7.33 -8.24
N GLY A 35 5.35 7.80 -7.08
CA GLY A 35 5.57 9.18 -6.63
C GLY A 35 7.04 9.56 -6.55
N ILE A 36 7.91 8.64 -6.10
CA ILE A 36 9.37 8.84 -6.11
C ILE A 36 9.87 8.95 -7.55
N GLY A 37 9.46 8.06 -8.46
CA GLY A 37 9.83 8.13 -9.87
C GLY A 37 9.40 9.45 -10.51
N MET A 38 8.18 9.92 -10.22
CA MET A 38 7.70 11.22 -10.68
C MET A 38 8.52 12.39 -10.11
N SER A 39 8.96 12.32 -8.85
CA SER A 39 9.79 13.38 -8.25
C SER A 39 11.10 13.61 -9.02
N VAL A 40 11.70 12.55 -9.56
CA VAL A 40 12.92 12.64 -10.38
C VAL A 40 12.65 13.40 -11.68
N LEU A 41 11.46 13.24 -12.25
CA LEU A 41 11.05 13.88 -13.50
C LEU A 41 10.51 15.30 -13.30
N ALA A 42 10.31 15.75 -12.06
CA ALA A 42 9.66 17.04 -11.78
C ALA A 42 10.46 18.25 -12.29
N GLY A 43 11.78 18.14 -12.42
CA GLY A 43 12.63 19.20 -12.99
C GLY A 43 12.50 19.36 -14.51
N ALA A 44 12.05 18.31 -15.21
CA ALA A 44 11.84 18.31 -16.65
C ALA A 44 10.69 17.34 -16.99
N PRO A 45 9.43 17.74 -16.74
CA PRO A 45 8.31 16.83 -16.85
C PRO A 45 8.14 16.35 -18.29
N PRO A 46 7.90 15.04 -18.52
CA PRO A 46 7.80 14.46 -19.86
C PRO A 46 6.50 14.84 -20.60
N VAL A 47 5.58 15.49 -19.90
CA VAL A 47 4.28 15.95 -20.41
C VAL A 47 4.05 17.39 -19.94
N ASN A 48 2.94 17.99 -20.37
CA ASN A 48 2.54 19.32 -19.92
C ASN A 48 2.62 19.45 -18.37
N PRO A 49 3.26 20.51 -17.83
CA PRO A 49 3.50 20.65 -16.40
C PRO A 49 2.24 20.60 -15.53
N VAL A 50 1.12 21.16 -16.01
CA VAL A 50 -0.15 21.16 -15.27
C VAL A 50 -0.67 19.73 -15.12
N TRP A 51 -0.69 18.98 -16.23
CA TRP A 51 -1.14 17.59 -16.21
C TRP A 51 -0.21 16.68 -15.40
N PHE A 52 1.10 16.94 -15.46
CA PHE A 52 2.08 16.24 -14.64
C PHE A 52 1.85 16.49 -13.14
N ALA A 53 1.63 17.75 -12.74
CA ALA A 53 1.37 18.13 -11.35
C ALA A 53 0.06 17.52 -10.83
N VAL A 54 -1.00 17.51 -11.64
CA VAL A 54 -2.28 16.86 -11.29
C VAL A 54 -2.08 15.36 -11.06
N ALA A 55 -1.40 14.67 -11.99
CA ALA A 55 -1.11 13.25 -11.84
C ALA A 55 -0.26 12.98 -10.60
N TYR A 56 0.76 13.80 -10.36
CA TYR A 56 1.65 13.63 -9.21
C TYR A 56 0.91 13.85 -7.89
N GLY A 57 0.07 14.88 -7.81
CA GLY A 57 -0.81 15.12 -6.67
C GLY A 57 -1.77 13.95 -6.43
N ALA A 58 -2.40 13.42 -7.48
CA ALA A 58 -3.30 12.28 -7.38
C ALA A 58 -2.60 11.03 -6.82
N VAL A 59 -1.38 10.72 -7.29
CA VAL A 59 -0.59 9.59 -6.78
C VAL A 59 -0.29 9.73 -5.28
N ASN A 60 0.05 10.95 -4.82
CA ASN A 60 0.28 11.22 -3.41
C ASN A 60 -0.99 11.07 -2.57
N LEU A 61 -2.12 11.57 -3.08
CA LEU A 61 -3.43 11.42 -2.41
C LEU A 61 -3.85 9.96 -2.31
N ILE A 62 -3.62 9.15 -3.34
CA ILE A 62 -3.89 7.70 -3.31
C ILE A 62 -3.00 7.01 -2.25
N SER A 63 -1.71 7.33 -2.22
CA SER A 63 -0.79 6.77 -1.24
C SER A 63 -1.19 7.11 0.20
N ALA A 64 -1.56 8.37 0.45
CA ALA A 64 -2.05 8.82 1.76
C ALA A 64 -3.41 8.18 2.09
N GLY A 65 -4.36 8.20 1.16
CA GLY A 65 -5.71 7.68 1.32
C GLY A 65 -5.75 6.19 1.59
N ALA A 66 -4.87 5.41 0.97
CA ALA A 66 -4.75 3.97 1.23
C ALA A 66 -4.45 3.65 2.71
N ARG A 67 -3.83 4.58 3.45
CA ARG A 67 -3.55 4.45 4.89
C ARG A 67 -4.71 4.87 5.78
N LEU A 68 -5.68 5.60 5.24
CA LEU A 68 -6.84 6.13 5.97
C LEU A 68 -8.06 5.22 5.89
N ILE A 69 -8.03 4.18 5.06
CA ILE A 69 -9.14 3.23 4.95
C ILE A 69 -9.20 2.40 6.24
N ALA A 70 -10.31 2.52 6.96
CA ALA A 70 -10.57 1.81 8.21
C ALA A 70 -10.37 0.30 8.01
N GLN A 71 -9.48 -0.28 8.80
CA GLN A 71 -9.21 -1.71 8.80
C GLN A 71 -10.26 -2.38 9.69
N PRO A 72 -11.00 -3.39 9.20
CA PRO A 72 -11.84 -4.20 10.06
C PRO A 72 -11.00 -4.80 11.19
N GLU A 73 -11.50 -4.77 12.42
CA GLU A 73 -10.85 -5.47 13.52
C GLU A 73 -10.70 -6.94 13.15
N VAL A 74 -9.47 -7.44 13.14
CA VAL A 74 -9.21 -8.86 12.98
C VAL A 74 -9.62 -9.50 14.30
N SER A 75 -10.84 -10.02 14.40
CA SER A 75 -11.28 -10.78 15.56
C SER A 75 -10.45 -12.05 15.67
N GLY A 76 -9.42 -12.01 16.51
CA GLY A 76 -8.69 -13.19 16.95
C GLY A 76 -9.50 -13.97 17.96
N GLU A 77 -10.60 -14.59 17.56
CA GLU A 77 -11.21 -15.64 18.38
C GLU A 77 -10.32 -16.88 18.22
N ALA A 78 -9.47 -17.09 19.23
CA ALA A 78 -8.57 -18.24 19.30
C ALA A 78 -9.39 -19.51 19.54
N ALA A 79 -9.66 -20.22 18.42
CA ALA A 79 -9.96 -21.65 18.33
C ALA A 79 -8.89 -22.55 18.98
#